data_AF-A0A1I5DU77-F1
#
_entry.id   AF-A0A1I5DU77-F1
#
_cell.length_a   1.000
_cell.length_b   1.000
_cell.length_c   1.000
_cell.angle_alpha   90.00
_cell.angle_beta   90.00
_cell.angle_gamma   90.00
#
_symmetry.space_group_name_H-M   'P 1'
#
loop_
_entity.id
_entity.type
_entity.pdbx_description
1 polymer ?
#
loop_
_entity_poly.entity_id
_entity_poly.type
_entity_poly.pdbx_seq_one_letter_code
_entity_poly.pdbx_strand_id
1 'polypeptide(L)'
;MKDVLVSRREGLGLAALAAGMTAMPALAKPPAVQFRTKIDFKDPVWTRDTYARIDADLDPAKEKCGWLKGIAYGVRENEKVRPLFGVEGFSFVRTKRLEDGSIRRMLREIVFYRDLETGRLLETWQNPYTNEAVRVVPIANDPFNFTIGEFQPEPPSYGGLNKDKPPRKPFLQDWQYGPDGTMILTTGIELMYPNALQPDKWPRESAGPMNRVSEHFIYVVKRADVENPALTHIPHIGSWSRITPWLPWMLMGQAPGSVSYFTTFATLPGGINELPADLVAAARAMGEKWLHAPTEDYGPSLSSLENYAREQKPAPVPVGWSPPQPPAAFKPKG
;
A
#
# COMPACT_ATOMS: atom_id res chain seq x y z
N MET A 1 -33.58 -5.01 82.74
CA MET A 1 -32.60 -4.02 83.24
C MET A 1 -31.66 -3.71 82.10
N LYS A 2 -31.53 -2.51 81.54
CA LYS A 2 -32.11 -1.19 81.80
C LYS A 2 -32.30 -0.52 80.43
N ASP A 3 -33.43 0.15 80.24
CA ASP A 3 -33.69 1.12 79.19
C ASP A 3 -32.71 2.30 79.24
N VAL A 4 -32.39 2.88 78.06
CA VAL A 4 -32.30 4.33 77.77
C VAL A 4 -32.38 4.46 76.24
N LEU A 5 -33.56 4.75 75.68
CA LEU A 5 -34.06 6.05 75.21
C LEU A 5 -33.35 6.66 73.98
N VAL A 6 -34.14 6.72 72.90
CA VAL A 6 -33.92 7.44 71.64
C VAL A 6 -34.22 8.93 71.80
N SER A 7 -33.42 9.79 71.15
CA SER A 7 -33.70 11.20 70.85
C SER A 7 -33.13 11.50 69.45
N ARG A 8 -33.94 11.51 68.38
CA ARG A 8 -34.67 12.63 67.74
C ARG A 8 -33.79 13.78 67.19
N ARG A 9 -33.51 13.68 65.87
CA ARG A 9 -33.17 14.71 64.83
C ARG A 9 -32.01 14.14 63.98
N GLU A 10 -32.04 13.94 62.67
CA GLU A 10 -32.88 14.25 61.50
C GLU A 10 -32.59 13.09 60.51
N GLY A 11 -33.49 12.47 59.74
CA GLY A 11 -34.74 12.95 59.18
C GLY A 11 -34.53 13.51 57.77
N LEU A 12 -34.24 12.67 56.77
CA LEU A 12 -34.79 12.76 55.40
C LEU A 12 -34.25 11.63 54.48
N GLY A 13 -35.13 10.68 54.15
CA GLY A 13 -35.31 10.24 52.76
C GLY A 13 -34.51 9.04 52.24
N LEU A 14 -34.75 7.83 52.77
CA LEU A 14 -34.70 6.62 51.95
C LEU A 14 -36.14 6.13 51.72
N ALA A 15 -36.76 6.60 50.64
CA ALA A 15 -37.97 6.00 50.10
C ALA A 15 -38.13 6.33 48.60
N ALA A 16 -38.12 5.26 47.80
CA ALA A 16 -38.70 5.12 46.47
C ALA A 16 -38.20 6.02 45.32
N LEU A 17 -37.40 5.41 44.43
CA LEU A 17 -37.52 5.59 42.97
C LEU A 17 -36.95 4.34 42.26
N ALA A 18 -37.64 3.22 42.43
CA ALA A 18 -37.53 2.08 41.52
C ALA A 18 -38.56 2.24 40.40
N ALA A 19 -38.35 3.23 39.52
CA ALA A 19 -39.08 3.39 38.26
C ALA A 19 -38.30 4.34 37.36
N GLY A 20 -37.48 3.79 36.46
CA GLY A 20 -36.72 4.60 35.51
C GLY A 20 -35.42 3.99 35.00
N MET A 21 -35.33 2.66 34.83
CA MET A 21 -34.37 2.14 33.86
C MET A 21 -34.99 2.33 32.49
N THR A 22 -34.79 3.51 31.90
CA THR A 22 -34.96 3.68 30.46
C THR A 22 -34.01 2.67 29.82
N ALA A 23 -34.59 1.63 29.20
CA ALA A 23 -33.84 0.73 28.34
C ALA A 23 -33.16 1.63 27.30
N MET A 24 -31.84 1.78 27.40
CA MET A 24 -31.07 2.41 26.32
C MET A 24 -31.41 1.62 25.07
N PRO A 25 -31.86 2.27 23.98
CA PRO A 25 -32.15 1.56 22.75
C PRO A 25 -30.89 0.79 22.37
N ALA A 26 -31.01 -0.54 22.30
CA ALA A 26 -29.95 -1.37 21.77
C ALA A 26 -29.59 -0.78 20.40
N LEU A 27 -28.37 -0.25 20.27
CA LEU A 27 -27.87 0.28 19.01
C LEU A 27 -28.11 -0.81 17.96
N ALA A 28 -29.00 -0.53 17.01
CA ALA A 28 -29.32 -1.46 15.94
C ALA A 28 -28.00 -1.86 15.28
N LYS A 29 -27.74 -3.17 15.18
CA LYS A 29 -26.54 -3.67 14.49
C LYS A 29 -26.52 -3.03 13.09
N PRO A 30 -25.41 -2.37 12.69
CA PRO A 30 -25.34 -1.77 11.37
C PRO A 30 -25.71 -2.81 10.30
N PRO A 31 -26.44 -2.41 9.25
CA PRO A 31 -26.89 -3.33 8.22
C PRO A 31 -25.70 -4.09 7.64
N ALA A 32 -25.87 -5.39 7.40
CA ALA A 32 -24.83 -6.23 6.83
C ALA A 32 -24.39 -5.67 5.47
N VAL A 33 -23.08 -5.58 5.26
CA VAL A 33 -22.51 -5.11 4.00
C VAL A 33 -22.91 -6.08 2.88
N GLN A 34 -23.54 -5.55 1.83
CA GLN A 34 -24.03 -6.33 0.71
C GLN A 34 -22.94 -6.47 -0.37
N PHE A 35 -22.69 -7.71 -0.81
CA PHE A 35 -21.77 -8.05 -1.89
C PHE A 35 -22.15 -9.38 -2.56
N ARG A 36 -21.73 -9.58 -3.82
CA ARG A 36 -21.95 -10.84 -4.55
C ARG A 36 -20.90 -11.89 -4.16
N THR A 37 -21.35 -13.11 -3.88
CA THR A 37 -20.49 -14.26 -3.56
C THR A 37 -20.52 -15.36 -4.60
N LYS A 38 -21.55 -15.40 -5.46
CA LYS A 38 -21.61 -16.34 -6.59
C LYS A 38 -20.56 -15.94 -7.62
N ILE A 39 -19.56 -16.79 -7.81
CA ILE A 39 -18.46 -16.57 -8.74
C ILE A 39 -18.98 -16.40 -10.17
N ASP A 40 -18.64 -15.28 -10.80
CA ASP A 40 -18.89 -15.00 -12.22
C ASP A 40 -17.81 -14.05 -12.77
N PHE A 41 -16.85 -14.58 -13.53
CA PHE A 41 -15.74 -13.80 -14.10
C PHE A 41 -16.17 -12.80 -15.18
N LYS A 42 -17.43 -12.84 -15.61
CA LYS A 42 -18.00 -11.90 -16.59
C LYS A 42 -18.84 -10.81 -15.94
N ASP A 43 -19.01 -10.85 -14.62
CA ASP A 43 -19.80 -9.90 -13.87
C ASP A 43 -18.90 -8.82 -13.24
N PRO A 44 -18.99 -7.55 -13.69
CA PRO A 44 -18.19 -6.47 -13.12
C PRO A 44 -18.58 -6.13 -11.68
N VAL A 45 -19.81 -6.43 -11.26
CA VAL A 45 -20.27 -6.20 -9.87
C VAL A 45 -19.62 -7.23 -8.94
N TRP A 46 -19.62 -8.50 -9.33
CA TRP A 46 -18.90 -9.55 -8.60
C TRP A 46 -17.40 -9.28 -8.55
N THR A 47 -16.81 -8.83 -9.67
CA THR A 47 -15.38 -8.48 -9.71
C THR A 47 -15.07 -7.31 -8.78
N ARG A 48 -15.87 -6.24 -8.79
CA ARG A 48 -15.76 -5.10 -7.85
C ARG A 48 -15.77 -5.60 -6.41
N ASP A 49 -16.78 -6.37 -6.04
CA ASP A 49 -17.00 -6.83 -4.68
C ASP A 49 -15.87 -7.77 -4.20
N THR A 50 -15.48 -8.73 -5.04
CA THR A 50 -14.43 -9.70 -4.70
C THR A 50 -13.06 -9.02 -4.64
N TYR A 51 -12.73 -8.15 -5.60
CA TYR A 51 -11.49 -7.38 -5.58
C TYR A 51 -11.41 -6.48 -4.35
N ALA A 52 -12.50 -5.76 -4.01
CA ALA A 52 -12.52 -4.91 -2.83
C ALA A 52 -12.37 -5.69 -1.52
N ARG A 53 -12.91 -6.91 -1.42
CA ARG A 53 -12.69 -7.82 -0.27
C ARG A 53 -11.27 -8.37 -0.20
N ILE A 54 -10.55 -8.46 -1.32
CA ILE A 54 -9.11 -8.82 -1.32
C ILE A 54 -8.28 -7.59 -0.92
N ASP A 55 -8.51 -6.47 -1.60
CA ASP A 55 -7.73 -5.25 -1.43
C ASP A 55 -8.00 -4.57 -0.07
N ALA A 56 -9.14 -4.80 0.58
CA ALA A 56 -9.47 -4.24 1.89
C ALA A 56 -10.49 -5.09 2.68
N ASP A 57 -10.97 -4.56 3.81
CA ASP A 57 -12.19 -5.03 4.48
C ASP A 57 -13.36 -4.09 4.10
N LEU A 58 -14.51 -4.65 3.76
CA LEU A 58 -15.71 -3.89 3.42
C LEU A 58 -16.45 -3.32 4.63
N ASP A 59 -16.13 -3.77 5.85
CA ASP A 59 -16.58 -3.15 7.08
C ASP A 59 -15.79 -1.84 7.31
N PRO A 60 -16.43 -0.65 7.20
CA PRO A 60 -15.72 0.63 7.30
C PRO A 60 -15.15 0.88 8.70
N ALA A 61 -15.59 0.15 9.73
CA ALA A 61 -15.04 0.24 11.08
C ALA A 61 -13.67 -0.46 11.19
N LYS A 62 -13.31 -1.31 10.22
CA LYS A 62 -12.05 -2.05 10.21
C LYS A 62 -11.04 -1.41 9.27
N GLU A 63 -9.78 -1.72 9.52
CA GLU A 63 -8.69 -1.50 8.58
C GLU A 63 -7.96 -2.83 8.34
N LYS A 64 -7.58 -3.08 7.09
CA LYS A 64 -6.77 -4.24 6.73
C LYS A 64 -5.29 -3.84 6.78
N CYS A 65 -4.47 -4.67 7.42
CA CYS A 65 -3.01 -4.59 7.34
C CYS A 65 -2.49 -5.54 6.25
N GLY A 66 -1.92 -5.00 5.19
CA GLY A 66 -1.10 -5.76 4.24
C GLY A 66 0.36 -5.67 4.62
N TRP A 67 1.11 -6.75 4.49
CA TRP A 67 2.57 -6.78 4.65
C TRP A 67 3.23 -7.39 3.43
N LEU A 68 4.37 -6.83 3.03
CA LEU A 68 5.16 -7.31 1.91
C LEU A 68 6.63 -7.42 2.28
N LYS A 69 7.32 -8.37 1.63
CA LYS A 69 8.77 -8.56 1.76
C LYS A 69 9.37 -9.15 0.49
N GLY A 70 10.58 -8.73 0.15
CA GLY A 70 11.33 -9.27 -0.98
C GLY A 70 12.66 -8.57 -1.21
N ILE A 71 13.11 -8.57 -2.46
CA ILE A 71 14.40 -7.99 -2.87
C ILE A 71 14.18 -7.11 -4.11
N ALA A 72 14.87 -5.96 -4.14
CA ALA A 72 15.02 -5.16 -5.34
C ALA A 72 16.34 -5.50 -6.04
N TYR A 73 16.27 -5.64 -7.36
CA TYR A 73 17.37 -6.00 -8.23
C TYR A 73 17.66 -4.88 -9.22
N GLY A 74 18.93 -4.56 -9.42
CA GLY A 74 19.39 -3.69 -10.48
C GLY A 74 19.62 -4.47 -11.75
N VAL A 75 18.95 -4.06 -12.82
CA VAL A 75 19.03 -4.66 -14.15
C VAL A 75 19.72 -3.67 -15.07
N ARG A 76 20.93 -4.01 -15.52
CA ARG A 76 21.75 -3.17 -16.41
C ARG A 76 22.47 -4.06 -17.41
N GLU A 77 22.73 -3.51 -18.59
CA GLU A 77 23.38 -4.23 -19.69
C GLU A 77 24.78 -4.72 -19.31
N ASN A 78 25.21 -5.80 -19.98
CA ASN A 78 26.58 -6.33 -19.94
C ASN A 78 27.10 -6.76 -18.56
N GLU A 79 26.19 -7.03 -17.63
CA GLU A 79 26.51 -7.62 -16.34
C GLU A 79 25.37 -8.49 -15.81
N LYS A 80 25.66 -9.28 -14.77
CA LYS A 80 24.63 -10.00 -14.05
C LYS A 80 23.66 -9.03 -13.39
N VAL A 81 22.39 -9.42 -13.32
CA VAL A 81 21.41 -8.76 -12.45
C VAL A 81 21.95 -8.76 -11.01
N ARG A 82 21.90 -7.59 -10.36
CA ARG A 82 22.50 -7.39 -9.04
C ARG A 82 21.41 -7.27 -7.98
N PRO A 83 21.41 -8.07 -6.90
CA PRO A 83 20.59 -7.76 -5.73
C PRO A 83 21.11 -6.45 -5.11
N LEU A 84 20.21 -5.52 -4.78
CA LEU A 84 20.58 -4.19 -4.29
C LEU A 84 20.34 -4.05 -2.79
N PHE A 85 19.10 -4.32 -2.36
CA PHE A 85 18.64 -4.21 -0.99
C PHE A 85 17.37 -5.04 -0.81
N GLY A 86 17.10 -5.44 0.43
CA GLY A 86 15.81 -6.00 0.82
C GLY A 86 14.73 -4.93 0.76
N VAL A 87 13.49 -5.35 0.50
CA VAL A 87 12.31 -4.51 0.44
C VAL A 87 11.33 -5.07 1.48
N GLU A 88 10.90 -4.27 2.43
CA GLU A 88 9.93 -4.70 3.43
C GLU A 88 9.03 -3.54 3.83
N GLY A 89 7.73 -3.77 3.86
CA GLY A 89 6.76 -2.70 4.04
C GLY A 89 5.40 -3.22 4.41
N PHE A 90 4.49 -2.28 4.63
CA PHE A 90 3.12 -2.58 4.97
C PHE A 90 2.19 -1.46 4.50
N SER A 91 0.91 -1.78 4.43
CA SER A 91 -0.14 -0.83 4.11
C SER A 91 -1.32 -1.02 5.05
N PHE A 92 -2.00 0.08 5.32
CA PHE A 92 -3.28 0.08 6.00
C PHE A 92 -4.33 0.67 5.08
N VAL A 93 -5.44 -0.04 4.95
CA VAL A 93 -6.53 0.33 4.06
C VAL A 93 -7.88 0.20 4.74
N ARG A 94 -8.70 1.22 4.56
CA ARG A 94 -10.10 1.30 4.97
C ARG A 94 -10.96 1.56 3.74
N THR A 95 -12.22 1.17 3.78
CA THR A 95 -13.17 1.46 2.71
C THR A 95 -14.32 2.33 3.17
N LYS A 96 -14.93 3.03 2.21
CA LYS A 96 -16.22 3.71 2.38
C LYS A 96 -17.09 3.39 1.17
N ARG A 97 -18.31 2.90 1.41
CA ARG A 97 -19.28 2.69 0.33
C ARG A 97 -19.86 4.04 -0.12
N LEU A 98 -19.92 4.25 -1.43
CA LEU A 98 -20.50 5.44 -2.04
C LEU A 98 -21.98 5.20 -2.40
N GLU A 99 -22.71 6.29 -2.66
CA GLU A 99 -24.15 6.26 -2.94
C GLU A 99 -24.48 5.44 -4.20
N ASP A 100 -23.60 5.46 -5.20
CA ASP A 100 -23.72 4.68 -6.44
C ASP A 100 -23.35 3.20 -6.27
N GLY A 101 -23.01 2.78 -5.05
CA GLY A 101 -22.61 1.42 -4.71
C GLY A 101 -21.15 1.07 -5.01
N SER A 102 -20.38 2.00 -5.58
CA SER A 102 -18.92 1.86 -5.67
C SER A 102 -18.27 1.99 -4.29
N ILE A 103 -17.00 1.59 -4.20
CA ILE A 103 -16.27 1.48 -2.95
C ILE A 103 -15.06 2.39 -3.03
N ARG A 104 -15.03 3.42 -2.18
CA ARG A 104 -13.86 4.28 -2.03
C ARG A 104 -12.83 3.57 -1.18
N ARG A 105 -11.67 3.28 -1.76
CA ARG A 105 -10.50 2.74 -1.07
C ARG A 105 -9.67 3.88 -0.53
N MET A 106 -9.37 3.84 0.76
CA MET A 106 -8.54 4.81 1.46
C MET A 106 -7.31 4.13 2.02
N LEU A 107 -6.14 4.39 1.45
CA LEU A 107 -4.92 3.65 1.76
C LEU A 107 -3.76 4.58 2.11
N ARG A 108 -2.98 4.14 3.08
CA ARG A 108 -1.62 4.59 3.36
C ARG A 108 -0.67 3.40 3.30
N GLU A 109 0.48 3.60 2.70
CA GLU A 109 1.50 2.55 2.59
C GLU A 109 2.90 3.09 2.78
N ILE A 110 3.75 2.22 3.33
CA ILE A 110 5.15 2.50 3.55
C ILE A 110 6.00 1.28 3.23
N VAL A 111 7.11 1.50 2.53
CA VAL A 111 8.10 0.46 2.24
C VAL A 111 9.48 0.99 2.56
N PHE A 112 10.17 0.27 3.43
CA PHE A 112 11.54 0.51 3.80
C PHE A 112 12.47 -0.45 3.06
N TYR A 113 13.75 -0.10 3.08
CA TYR A 113 14.81 -0.89 2.45
C TYR A 113 15.70 -1.49 3.53
N ARG A 114 16.18 -2.72 3.31
CA ARG A 114 17.01 -3.47 4.24
C ARG A 114 18.37 -3.79 3.65
N ASP A 115 19.38 -3.78 4.49
CA ASP A 115 20.67 -4.36 4.18
C ASP A 115 20.52 -5.87 3.93
N LEU A 116 21.12 -6.37 2.86
CA LEU A 116 20.93 -7.78 2.46
C LEU A 116 21.65 -8.76 3.39
N GLU A 117 22.75 -8.33 4.01
CA GLU A 117 23.56 -9.18 4.88
C GLU A 117 23.04 -9.17 6.31
N THR A 118 22.81 -7.97 6.87
CA THR A 118 22.43 -7.79 8.28
C THR A 118 20.93 -7.75 8.51
N GLY A 119 20.12 -7.57 7.46
CA GLY A 119 18.66 -7.44 7.56
C GLY A 119 18.18 -6.14 8.21
N ARG A 120 19.08 -5.22 8.59
CA ARG A 120 18.72 -3.95 9.25
C ARG A 120 18.11 -2.97 8.25
N LEU A 121 17.18 -2.14 8.72
CA LEU A 121 16.66 -1.01 7.93
C LEU A 121 17.80 -0.06 7.55
N LEU A 122 17.81 0.38 6.29
CA LEU A 122 18.85 1.25 5.74
C LEU A 122 18.45 2.72 5.89
N GLU A 123 19.32 3.49 6.55
CA GLU A 123 19.32 4.96 6.46
C GLU A 123 20.27 5.46 5.36
N THR A 124 21.38 4.74 5.16
CA THR A 124 22.38 4.98 4.13
C THR A 124 22.68 3.68 3.39
N TRP A 125 22.93 3.75 2.09
CA TRP A 125 23.24 2.60 1.25
C TRP A 125 24.46 2.87 0.38
N GLN A 126 25.36 1.90 0.27
CA GLN A 126 26.52 1.97 -0.61
C GLN A 126 26.09 1.59 -2.03
N ASN A 127 26.03 2.57 -2.93
CA ASN A 127 25.63 2.32 -4.31
C ASN A 127 26.75 1.58 -5.07
N PRO A 128 26.54 0.33 -5.54
CA PRO A 128 27.57 -0.48 -6.19
C PRO A 128 27.87 -0.02 -7.63
N TYR A 129 27.13 0.94 -8.17
CA TYR A 129 27.31 1.48 -9.52
C TYR A 129 28.13 2.78 -9.53
N THR A 130 27.98 3.62 -8.50
CA THR A 130 28.69 4.91 -8.37
C THR A 130 29.79 4.86 -7.31
N ASN A 131 29.79 3.84 -6.46
CA ASN A 131 30.61 3.74 -5.26
C ASN A 131 30.39 4.88 -4.25
N GLU A 132 29.22 5.52 -4.29
CA GLU A 132 28.83 6.57 -3.35
C GLU A 132 27.94 6.00 -2.23
N ALA A 133 28.13 6.47 -1.00
CA ALA A 133 27.16 6.28 0.08
C ALA A 133 26.02 7.29 -0.08
N VAL A 134 24.80 6.81 -0.29
CA VAL A 134 23.61 7.63 -0.52
C VAL A 134 22.61 7.48 0.62
N ARG A 135 21.91 8.56 0.97
CA ARG A 135 20.82 8.50 1.94
C ARG A 135 19.61 7.82 1.31
N VAL A 136 19.03 6.85 2.00
CA VAL A 136 17.85 6.11 1.56
C VAL A 136 16.59 6.93 1.84
N VAL A 137 15.64 6.88 0.89
CA VAL A 137 14.31 7.47 1.06
C VAL A 137 13.26 6.38 0.89
N PRO A 138 12.43 6.09 1.91
CA PRO A 138 11.41 5.05 1.83
C PRO A 138 10.32 5.41 0.81
N ILE A 139 9.59 4.40 0.33
CA ILE A 139 8.30 4.64 -0.33
C ILE A 139 7.32 5.01 0.77
N ALA A 140 6.67 6.15 0.66
CA ALA A 140 5.70 6.63 1.63
C ALA A 140 4.57 7.32 0.87
N ASN A 141 3.47 6.60 0.63
CA ASN A 141 2.34 7.10 -0.15
C ASN A 141 1.18 7.39 0.81
N ASP A 142 0.81 8.67 0.90
CA ASP A 142 -0.23 9.17 1.78
C ASP A 142 -0.95 10.38 1.15
N PRO A 143 -2.20 10.22 0.67
CA PRO A 143 -2.94 8.97 0.53
C PRO A 143 -2.65 8.30 -0.83
N PHE A 144 -3.08 7.04 -0.99
CA PHE A 144 -3.17 6.37 -2.29
C PHE A 144 -4.59 5.84 -2.53
N ASN A 145 -5.51 6.78 -2.68
CA ASN A 145 -6.93 6.52 -2.78
C ASN A 145 -7.38 6.37 -4.23
N PHE A 146 -8.30 5.43 -4.48
CA PHE A 146 -9.04 5.31 -5.73
C PHE A 146 -10.42 4.68 -5.47
N THR A 147 -11.28 4.69 -6.49
CA THR A 147 -12.63 4.13 -6.39
C THR A 147 -12.71 2.80 -7.11
N ILE A 148 -13.14 1.76 -6.41
CA ILE A 148 -13.41 0.43 -6.95
C ILE A 148 -14.90 0.40 -7.33
N GLY A 149 -15.17 0.43 -8.64
CA GLY A 149 -16.51 0.42 -9.18
C GLY A 149 -16.73 -0.72 -10.18
N GLU A 150 -17.85 -0.66 -10.90
CA GLU A 150 -18.18 -1.62 -11.97
C GLU A 150 -17.41 -1.33 -13.28
N PHE A 151 -16.60 -0.27 -13.28
CA PHE A 151 -15.78 0.15 -14.40
C PHE A 151 -14.33 0.29 -13.95
N GLN A 152 -13.39 0.08 -14.88
CA GLN A 152 -11.97 0.25 -14.58
C GLN A 152 -11.72 1.64 -14.00
N PRO A 153 -10.92 1.74 -12.92
CA PRO A 153 -10.52 3.03 -12.39
C PRO A 153 -9.73 3.79 -13.44
N GLU A 154 -9.83 5.12 -13.43
CA GLU A 154 -8.90 5.95 -14.19
C GLU A 154 -7.48 5.72 -13.66
N PRO A 155 -6.45 5.76 -14.54
CA PRO A 155 -5.07 5.73 -14.10
C PRO A 155 -4.80 6.83 -13.06
N PRO A 156 -3.92 6.59 -12.07
CA PRO A 156 -3.60 7.60 -11.07
C PRO A 156 -3.10 8.88 -11.73
N SER A 157 -3.68 10.02 -11.37
CA SER A 157 -3.34 11.31 -12.00
C SER A 157 -2.00 11.89 -11.53
N TYR A 158 -1.49 11.42 -10.39
CA TYR A 158 -0.25 11.91 -9.76
C TYR A 158 -0.21 13.44 -9.66
N GLY A 159 -1.27 14.04 -9.11
CA GLY A 159 -1.39 15.49 -9.01
C GLY A 159 -1.59 16.20 -10.36
N GLY A 160 -2.07 15.47 -11.38
CA GLY A 160 -2.35 15.99 -12.72
C GLY A 160 -1.22 15.82 -13.73
N LEU A 161 -0.13 15.14 -13.37
CA LEU A 161 0.97 14.80 -14.29
C LEU A 161 0.53 13.75 -15.31
N ASN A 162 -0.13 12.70 -14.84
CA ASN A 162 -0.74 11.71 -15.72
C ASN A 162 -2.13 12.19 -16.14
N LYS A 163 -2.33 12.30 -17.46
CA LYS A 163 -3.56 12.81 -18.07
C LYS A 163 -4.26 11.74 -18.92
N ASP A 164 -3.80 10.50 -18.83
CA ASP A 164 -4.37 9.40 -19.60
C ASP A 164 -5.82 9.16 -19.21
N LYS A 165 -6.69 9.12 -20.22
CA LYS A 165 -8.12 8.86 -20.08
C LYS A 165 -8.50 7.69 -20.98
N PRO A 166 -8.17 6.45 -20.58
CA PRO A 166 -8.53 5.29 -21.38
C PRO A 166 -10.06 5.18 -21.52
N PRO A 167 -10.56 4.51 -22.58
CA PRO A 167 -11.98 4.29 -22.73
C PRO A 167 -12.58 3.60 -21.51
N ARG A 168 -13.78 4.03 -21.11
CA ARG A 168 -14.53 3.41 -20.02
C ARG A 168 -14.83 1.95 -20.37
N LYS A 169 -14.30 1.02 -19.56
CA LYS A 169 -14.50 -0.42 -19.71
C LYS A 169 -15.07 -1.01 -18.42
N PRO A 170 -15.90 -2.07 -18.49
CA PRO A 170 -16.29 -2.81 -17.31
C PRO A 170 -15.07 -3.28 -16.51
N PHE A 171 -15.16 -3.28 -15.17
CA PHE A 171 -14.12 -3.76 -14.29
C PHE A 171 -14.12 -5.28 -14.25
N LEU A 172 -13.56 -5.89 -15.30
CA LEU A 172 -13.26 -7.32 -15.35
C LEU A 172 -11.75 -7.50 -15.18
N GLN A 173 -11.36 -8.57 -14.49
CA GLN A 173 -9.97 -8.88 -14.17
C GLN A 173 -9.58 -10.29 -14.62
N ASP A 174 -8.28 -10.57 -14.69
CA ASP A 174 -7.76 -11.89 -15.06
C ASP A 174 -7.87 -12.86 -13.88
N TRP A 175 -9.01 -13.55 -13.83
CA TRP A 175 -9.31 -14.58 -12.84
C TRP A 175 -9.09 -15.97 -13.41
N GLN A 176 -8.47 -16.83 -12.61
CA GLN A 176 -8.24 -18.23 -12.94
C GLN A 176 -8.55 -19.12 -11.73
N TYR A 177 -9.02 -20.35 -11.99
CA TYR A 177 -9.04 -21.37 -10.95
C TYR A 177 -7.63 -21.93 -10.76
N GLY A 178 -7.19 -22.02 -9.50
CA GLY A 178 -5.95 -22.67 -9.12
C GLY A 178 -6.19 -24.10 -8.60
N PRO A 179 -5.11 -24.84 -8.29
CA PRO A 179 -5.21 -26.14 -7.62
C PRO A 179 -5.79 -26.02 -6.21
N ASP A 180 -6.18 -27.15 -5.62
CA ASP A 180 -6.57 -27.28 -4.21
C ASP A 180 -7.64 -26.29 -3.73
N GLY A 181 -8.61 -25.97 -4.60
CA GLY A 181 -9.70 -25.06 -4.26
C GLY A 181 -9.28 -23.60 -4.13
N THR A 182 -8.17 -23.20 -4.77
CA THR A 182 -7.74 -21.81 -4.84
C THR A 182 -8.27 -21.10 -6.08
N MET A 183 -8.23 -19.77 -6.04
CA MET A 183 -8.37 -18.91 -7.22
C MET A 183 -7.18 -17.97 -7.27
N ILE A 184 -6.79 -17.63 -8.49
CA ILE A 184 -5.68 -16.72 -8.79
C ILE A 184 -6.27 -15.49 -9.48
N LEU A 185 -5.86 -14.32 -9.01
CA LEU A 185 -6.13 -13.04 -9.65
C LEU A 185 -4.81 -12.41 -10.06
N THR A 186 -4.68 -12.09 -11.35
CA THR A 186 -3.57 -11.28 -11.86
C THR A 186 -4.07 -9.87 -12.16
N THR A 187 -3.41 -8.86 -11.61
CA THR A 187 -3.65 -7.45 -11.96
C THR A 187 -2.34 -6.78 -12.33
N GLY A 188 -2.42 -5.71 -13.11
CA GLY A 188 -1.25 -4.92 -13.45
C GLY A 188 -1.61 -3.56 -14.02
N ILE A 189 -0.61 -2.69 -14.05
CA ILE A 189 -0.69 -1.40 -14.69
C ILE A 189 0.65 -1.03 -15.30
N GLU A 190 0.62 -0.57 -16.54
CA GLU A 190 1.76 -0.03 -17.26
C GLU A 190 1.57 1.47 -17.45
N LEU A 191 2.54 2.26 -16.98
CA LEU A 191 2.45 3.71 -16.93
C LEU A 191 3.61 4.35 -17.65
N MET A 192 3.30 5.39 -18.41
CA MET A 192 4.28 6.32 -18.97
C MET A 192 3.74 7.74 -18.88
N TYR A 193 4.32 8.57 -18.01
CA TYR A 193 3.80 9.91 -17.73
C TYR A 193 4.95 10.90 -17.46
N PRO A 194 4.73 12.22 -17.54
CA PRO A 194 5.75 13.23 -17.25
C PRO A 194 6.39 13.02 -15.86
N ASN A 195 7.72 12.99 -15.80
CA ASN A 195 8.45 12.79 -14.56
C ASN A 195 8.37 14.03 -13.67
N ALA A 196 8.03 13.88 -12.38
CA ALA A 196 8.07 14.98 -11.43
C ALA A 196 9.49 15.53 -11.21
N LEU A 197 10.52 14.70 -11.43
CA LEU A 197 11.93 15.04 -11.34
C LEU A 197 12.47 15.34 -12.74
N GLN A 198 12.27 16.56 -13.26
CA GLN A 198 12.79 16.93 -14.57
C GLN A 198 14.33 16.99 -14.58
N PRO A 199 15.03 16.49 -15.63
CA PRO A 199 16.48 16.31 -15.64
C PRO A 199 17.32 17.59 -15.48
N ASP A 200 16.81 18.73 -15.94
CA ASP A 200 17.44 20.04 -15.82
C ASP A 200 17.55 20.50 -14.35
N LYS A 201 16.56 20.13 -13.54
CA LYS A 201 16.51 20.44 -12.11
C LYS A 201 17.05 19.31 -11.22
N TRP A 202 16.91 18.06 -11.66
CA TRP A 202 17.24 16.84 -10.91
C TRP A 202 18.21 15.94 -11.70
N PRO A 203 19.42 16.43 -12.04
CA PRO A 203 20.32 15.72 -12.95
C PRO A 203 20.79 14.35 -12.42
N ARG A 204 20.82 14.17 -11.10
CA ARG A 204 21.28 12.93 -10.46
C ARG A 204 20.14 11.99 -10.09
N GLU A 205 18.94 12.51 -9.86
CA GLU A 205 17.78 11.72 -9.45
C GLU A 205 16.86 11.35 -10.61
N SER A 206 16.88 12.14 -11.69
CA SER A 206 15.99 11.97 -12.83
C SER A 206 16.49 10.88 -13.77
N ALA A 207 15.63 9.89 -14.02
CA ALA A 207 15.82 8.92 -15.09
C ALA A 207 15.45 9.45 -16.49
N GLY A 208 15.06 10.73 -16.61
CA GLY A 208 14.62 11.34 -17.86
C GLY A 208 13.31 12.13 -17.72
N PRO A 209 12.84 12.77 -18.82
CA PRO A 209 11.66 13.65 -18.80
C PRO A 209 10.33 12.90 -18.56
N MET A 210 10.30 11.59 -18.82
CA MET A 210 9.13 10.72 -18.61
C MET A 210 9.48 9.65 -17.60
N ASN A 211 8.57 9.41 -16.63
CA ASN A 211 8.62 8.23 -15.79
C ASN A 211 7.97 7.05 -16.52
N ARG A 212 8.61 5.88 -16.47
CA ARG A 212 8.10 4.63 -17.04
C ARG A 212 8.09 3.58 -15.93
N VAL A 213 6.93 3.08 -15.56
CA VAL A 213 6.80 2.14 -14.44
C VAL A 213 5.72 1.12 -14.76
N SER A 214 5.94 -0.12 -14.33
CA SER A 214 4.90 -1.13 -14.31
C SER A 214 4.84 -1.82 -12.97
N GLU A 215 3.63 -2.15 -12.53
CA GLU A 215 3.36 -2.87 -11.31
C GLU A 215 2.43 -4.04 -11.63
N HIS A 216 2.73 -5.20 -11.04
CA HIS A 216 2.01 -6.44 -11.29
C HIS A 216 1.78 -7.15 -9.98
N PHE A 217 0.57 -7.67 -9.80
CA PHE A 217 0.14 -8.37 -8.61
C PHE A 217 -0.44 -9.71 -8.99
N ILE A 218 -0.07 -10.74 -8.22
CA ILE A 218 -0.71 -12.05 -8.26
C ILE A 218 -1.26 -12.30 -6.87
N TYR A 219 -2.57 -12.46 -6.75
CA TYR A 219 -3.24 -12.84 -5.51
C TYR A 219 -3.65 -14.31 -5.59
N VAL A 220 -3.45 -15.02 -4.49
CA VAL A 220 -3.95 -16.39 -4.30
C VAL A 220 -4.92 -16.39 -3.13
N VAL A 221 -6.17 -16.74 -3.42
CA VAL A 221 -7.28 -16.81 -2.45
C VAL A 221 -7.87 -18.21 -2.39
N LYS A 222 -8.50 -18.56 -1.27
CA LYS A 222 -9.34 -19.77 -1.21
C LYS A 222 -10.68 -19.47 -1.86
N ARG A 223 -11.14 -20.36 -2.75
CA ARG A 223 -12.46 -20.27 -3.38
C ARG A 223 -13.59 -20.24 -2.33
N ALA A 224 -13.46 -21.06 -1.29
CA ALA A 224 -14.44 -21.11 -0.21
C ALA A 224 -14.62 -19.75 0.50
N ASP A 225 -13.55 -18.95 0.62
CA ASP A 225 -13.62 -17.62 1.25
C ASP A 225 -14.26 -16.59 0.31
N VAL A 226 -14.03 -16.71 -1.00
CA VAL A 226 -14.70 -15.90 -2.03
C VAL A 226 -16.22 -16.12 -1.99
N GLU A 227 -16.65 -17.38 -1.90
CA GLU A 227 -18.07 -17.77 -1.85
C GLU A 227 -18.73 -17.49 -0.47
N ASN A 228 -17.95 -17.16 0.56
CA ASN A 228 -18.44 -16.99 1.93
C ASN A 228 -19.10 -15.60 2.17
N PRO A 229 -20.41 -15.51 2.44
CA PRO A 229 -21.11 -14.25 2.68
C PRO A 229 -20.81 -13.61 4.04
N ALA A 230 -20.15 -14.31 4.96
CA ALA A 230 -19.80 -13.78 6.28
C ALA A 230 -18.45 -13.04 6.31
N LEU A 231 -17.63 -13.18 5.26
CA LEU A 231 -16.29 -12.61 5.21
C LEU A 231 -16.29 -11.27 4.48
N THR A 232 -16.22 -10.15 5.21
CA THR A 232 -16.08 -8.81 4.61
C THR A 232 -14.67 -8.52 4.07
N HIS A 233 -13.70 -9.38 4.39
CA HIS A 233 -12.35 -9.42 3.85
C HIS A 233 -11.98 -10.86 3.48
N ILE A 234 -11.26 -11.06 2.38
CA ILE A 234 -10.75 -12.36 1.92
C ILE A 234 -9.26 -12.44 2.23
N PRO A 235 -8.85 -13.30 3.19
CA PRO A 235 -7.46 -13.57 3.48
C PRO A 235 -6.74 -14.10 2.24
N HIS A 236 -5.51 -13.63 2.02
CA HIS A 236 -4.76 -13.99 0.83
C HIS A 236 -3.26 -13.86 1.04
N ILE A 237 -2.53 -14.56 0.19
CA ILE A 237 -1.10 -14.36 -0.06
C ILE A 237 -0.91 -13.99 -1.53
N GLY A 238 0.27 -13.50 -1.88
CA GLY A 238 0.54 -13.13 -3.25
C GLY A 238 1.96 -12.69 -3.52
N SER A 239 2.15 -12.18 -4.73
CA SER A 239 3.40 -11.61 -5.21
C SER A 239 3.14 -10.23 -5.77
N TRP A 240 4.01 -9.29 -5.42
CA TRP A 240 4.08 -7.98 -6.08
C TRP A 240 5.44 -7.83 -6.77
N SER A 241 5.38 -7.45 -8.04
CA SER A 241 6.55 -7.18 -8.85
C SER A 241 6.42 -5.81 -9.49
N ARG A 242 7.52 -5.06 -9.49
CA ARG A 242 7.58 -3.71 -10.05
C ARG A 242 8.80 -3.57 -10.94
N ILE A 243 8.64 -2.94 -12.09
CA ILE A 243 9.76 -2.48 -12.91
C ILE A 243 9.71 -0.96 -12.94
N THR A 244 10.80 -0.32 -12.55
CA THR A 244 10.87 1.14 -12.41
C THR A 244 12.27 1.61 -12.79
N PRO A 245 12.47 2.87 -13.17
CA PRO A 245 13.83 3.37 -13.38
C PRO A 245 14.63 3.30 -12.07
N TRP A 246 15.92 3.65 -12.11
CA TRP A 246 16.68 3.83 -10.88
C TRP A 246 15.94 4.73 -9.89
N LEU A 247 15.90 4.32 -8.62
CA LEU A 247 15.20 5.12 -7.61
C LEU A 247 15.90 6.48 -7.48
N PRO A 248 15.16 7.58 -7.28
CA PRO A 248 15.73 8.92 -7.20
C PRO A 248 16.93 9.02 -6.25
N TRP A 249 16.81 8.45 -5.05
CA TRP A 249 17.84 8.48 -4.02
C TRP A 249 19.08 7.63 -4.34
N MET A 250 19.03 6.77 -5.36
CA MET A 250 20.22 6.04 -5.83
C MET A 250 21.20 6.94 -6.58
N LEU A 251 20.78 8.16 -6.98
CA LEU A 251 21.63 9.14 -7.67
C LEU A 251 22.25 8.65 -8.98
N MET A 252 21.49 7.86 -9.75
CA MET A 252 21.93 7.24 -11.01
C MET A 252 21.72 8.11 -12.25
N GLY A 253 20.93 9.19 -12.13
CA GLY A 253 20.50 10.04 -13.23
C GLY A 253 19.93 9.21 -14.39
N GLN A 254 20.36 9.55 -15.60
CA GLN A 254 19.95 8.88 -16.84
C GLN A 254 20.83 7.66 -17.17
N ALA A 255 21.44 7.01 -16.17
CA ALA A 255 22.21 5.79 -16.40
C ALA A 255 21.34 4.69 -17.01
N PRO A 256 21.85 3.91 -17.99
CA PRO A 256 21.11 2.77 -18.54
C PRO A 256 20.74 1.75 -17.46
N GLY A 257 19.55 1.18 -17.57
CA GLY A 257 19.05 0.14 -16.67
C GLY A 257 17.81 0.54 -15.88
N SER A 258 17.42 -0.33 -14.95
CA SER A 258 16.21 -0.22 -14.14
C SER A 258 16.32 -0.99 -12.83
N VAL A 259 15.35 -0.79 -11.95
CA VAL A 259 15.12 -1.62 -10.77
C VAL A 259 13.93 -2.54 -11.01
N SER A 260 14.11 -3.82 -10.69
CA SER A 260 13.07 -4.84 -10.68
C SER A 260 12.84 -5.35 -9.25
N TYR A 261 11.61 -5.27 -8.77
CA TYR A 261 11.21 -5.75 -7.46
C TYR A 261 10.65 -7.16 -7.60
N PHE A 262 11.04 -8.04 -6.71
CA PHE A 262 10.47 -9.38 -6.58
C PHE A 262 10.09 -9.62 -5.12
N THR A 263 8.80 -9.58 -4.82
CA THR A 263 8.28 -9.59 -3.45
C THR A 263 7.10 -10.53 -3.28
N THR A 264 6.93 -11.03 -2.07
CA THR A 264 5.69 -11.68 -1.61
C THR A 264 4.91 -10.73 -0.71
N PHE A 265 3.59 -10.85 -0.67
CA PHE A 265 2.75 -10.17 0.30
C PHE A 265 1.71 -11.10 0.92
N ALA A 266 1.20 -10.70 2.09
CA ALA A 266 0.13 -11.37 2.78
C ALA A 266 -0.72 -10.35 3.56
N THR A 267 -1.92 -10.75 3.95
CA THR A 267 -2.68 -10.02 4.99
C THR A 267 -2.22 -10.47 6.38
N LEU A 268 -2.06 -9.52 7.31
CA LEU A 268 -1.77 -9.76 8.72
C LEU A 268 -3.00 -9.46 9.58
N PRO A 269 -3.77 -10.49 10.02
CA PRO A 269 -5.01 -10.29 10.78
C PRO A 269 -4.83 -9.57 12.12
N GLY A 270 -3.69 -9.77 12.78
CA GLY A 270 -3.33 -9.08 14.02
C GLY A 270 -2.88 -7.63 13.83
N GLY A 271 -2.85 -7.13 12.59
CA GLY A 271 -2.51 -5.75 12.27
C GLY A 271 -1.11 -5.38 12.71
N ILE A 272 -0.97 -4.23 13.39
CA ILE A 272 0.31 -3.72 13.89
C ILE A 272 1.05 -4.76 14.76
N ASN A 273 0.33 -5.60 15.50
CA ASN A 273 0.93 -6.57 16.42
C ASN A 273 1.68 -7.73 15.73
N GLU A 274 1.43 -7.95 14.44
CA GLU A 274 2.11 -8.96 13.63
C GLU A 274 3.25 -8.37 12.77
N LEU A 275 3.38 -7.04 12.73
CA LEU A 275 4.47 -6.39 12.01
C LEU A 275 5.80 -6.50 12.78
N PRO A 276 6.95 -6.58 12.09
CA PRO A 276 8.26 -6.52 12.74
C PRO A 276 8.42 -5.23 13.57
N ALA A 277 8.93 -5.37 14.79
CA ALA A 277 9.01 -4.27 15.75
C ALA A 277 9.86 -3.09 15.25
N ASP A 278 10.94 -3.36 14.51
CA ASP A 278 11.80 -2.33 13.93
C ASP A 278 11.10 -1.53 12.82
N LEU A 279 10.25 -2.20 12.03
CA LEU A 279 9.43 -1.60 10.98
C LEU A 279 8.35 -0.68 11.58
N VAL A 280 7.69 -1.13 12.66
CA VAL A 280 6.73 -0.32 13.42
C VAL A 280 7.40 0.90 14.04
N ALA A 281 8.59 0.73 14.63
CA ALA A 281 9.34 1.83 15.21
C ALA A 281 9.74 2.87 14.16
N ALA A 282 10.21 2.43 12.99
CA ALA A 282 10.59 3.31 11.89
C ALA A 282 9.38 4.09 11.34
N ALA A 283 8.23 3.44 11.15
CA ALA A 283 7.01 4.11 10.72
C ALA A 283 6.50 5.12 11.76
N ARG A 284 6.54 4.76 13.05
CA ARG A 284 6.17 5.65 14.15
C ARG A 284 7.07 6.88 14.23
N ALA A 285 8.37 6.74 13.95
CA ALA A 285 9.30 7.86 13.88
C ALA A 285 8.96 8.85 12.75
N MET A 286 8.31 8.40 11.68
CA MET A 286 7.75 9.26 10.63
C MET A 286 6.37 9.85 11.00
N GLY A 287 5.70 9.29 12.01
CA GLY A 287 4.44 9.75 12.58
C GLY A 287 3.41 8.62 12.74
N GLU A 288 2.64 8.64 13.83
CA GLU A 288 1.68 7.56 14.17
C GLU A 288 0.66 7.29 13.06
N LYS A 289 0.33 8.30 12.24
CA LYS A 289 -0.56 8.13 11.08
C LYS A 289 -0.12 6.99 10.15
N TRP A 290 1.19 6.71 10.03
CA TRP A 290 1.69 5.67 9.14
C TRP A 290 1.29 4.26 9.55
N LEU A 291 0.86 4.06 10.81
CA LEU A 291 0.39 2.78 11.33
C LEU A 291 -1.12 2.56 11.18
N HIS A 292 -1.83 3.46 10.49
CA HIS A 292 -3.28 3.39 10.32
C HIS A 292 -3.71 3.81 8.92
N ALA A 293 -4.87 3.36 8.49
CA ALA A 293 -5.51 3.81 7.27
C ALA A 293 -6.05 5.24 7.45
N PRO A 294 -6.16 6.05 6.38
CA PRO A 294 -6.91 7.29 6.43
C PRO A 294 -8.35 7.06 6.94
N THR A 295 -8.83 7.99 7.76
CA THR A 295 -10.23 8.01 8.23
C THR A 295 -11.13 8.83 7.32
N GLU A 296 -10.53 9.76 6.56
CA GLU A 296 -11.21 10.65 5.63
C GLU A 296 -10.63 10.50 4.22
N ASP A 297 -11.43 10.86 3.22
CA ASP A 297 -10.99 10.91 1.83
C ASP A 297 -10.40 12.28 1.50
N TYR A 298 -9.10 12.31 1.20
CA TYR A 298 -8.38 13.50 0.75
C TYR A 298 -7.44 13.15 -0.40
N GLY A 299 -6.84 14.17 -0.99
CA GLY A 299 -5.92 14.00 -2.09
C GLY A 299 -5.12 15.27 -2.36
N PRO A 300 -4.37 15.29 -3.48
CA PRO A 300 -4.31 14.24 -4.51
C PRO A 300 -3.57 12.98 -4.02
N SER A 301 -3.88 11.82 -4.64
CA SER A 301 -3.04 10.62 -4.52
C SER A 301 -1.76 10.83 -5.32
N LEU A 302 -0.61 10.62 -4.68
CA LEU A 302 0.73 10.80 -5.26
C LEU A 302 1.52 9.51 -5.13
N SER A 303 2.39 9.24 -6.09
CA SER A 303 3.38 8.18 -5.91
C SER A 303 4.56 8.69 -5.09
N SER A 304 5.42 7.76 -4.68
CA SER A 304 6.66 8.09 -3.99
C SER A 304 7.57 9.01 -4.80
N LEU A 305 7.46 9.02 -6.14
CA LEU A 305 8.22 9.92 -7.01
C LEU A 305 7.78 11.38 -6.85
N GLU A 306 6.47 11.63 -6.86
CA GLU A 306 5.93 12.98 -6.66
C GLU A 306 6.14 13.45 -5.22
N ASN A 307 6.02 12.56 -4.23
CA ASN A 307 6.37 12.88 -2.84
C ASN A 307 7.87 13.21 -2.72
N TYR A 308 8.76 12.45 -3.38
CA TYR A 308 10.18 12.76 -3.42
C TYR A 308 10.44 14.18 -3.96
N ALA A 309 9.77 14.57 -5.05
CA ALA A 309 9.92 15.90 -5.63
C ALA A 309 9.48 17.04 -4.68
N ARG A 310 8.54 16.77 -3.77
CA ARG A 310 8.01 17.73 -2.80
C ARG A 310 8.86 17.82 -1.54
N GLU A 311 9.38 16.70 -1.07
CA GLU A 311 9.98 16.57 0.25
C GLU A 311 11.52 16.63 0.21
N GLN A 312 12.11 16.37 -0.96
CA GLN A 312 13.56 16.32 -1.13
C GLN A 312 14.08 17.53 -1.89
N LYS A 313 15.41 17.70 -1.90
CA LYS A 313 16.12 18.70 -2.70
C LYS A 313 17.09 17.99 -3.66
N PRO A 314 17.33 18.54 -4.86
CA PRO A 314 18.32 17.97 -5.77
C PRO A 314 19.68 17.85 -5.10
N ALA A 315 20.32 16.70 -5.27
CA ALA A 315 21.66 16.42 -4.81
C ALA A 315 22.66 17.28 -5.60
N PRO A 316 23.75 17.76 -4.95
CA PRO A 316 24.81 18.46 -5.64
C PRO A 316 25.38 17.62 -6.79
N VAL A 317 25.76 18.28 -7.89
CA VAL A 317 26.43 17.66 -9.04
C VAL A 317 27.93 17.89 -8.92
N PRO A 318 28.74 16.85 -8.60
CA PRO A 318 30.19 16.99 -8.58
C PRO A 318 30.73 17.42 -9.95
N VAL A 319 31.84 18.16 -9.96
CA VAL A 319 32.53 18.53 -11.21
C VAL A 319 32.93 17.27 -11.96
N GLY A 320 32.54 17.19 -13.24
CA GLY A 320 32.83 16.02 -14.09
C GLY A 320 31.94 14.81 -13.83
N TRP A 321 30.93 14.91 -12.96
CA TRP A 321 29.98 13.83 -12.76
C TRP A 321 29.22 13.52 -14.05
N SER A 322 29.07 12.22 -14.32
CA SER A 322 28.21 11.72 -15.39
C SER A 322 27.50 10.44 -14.93
N PRO A 323 26.32 10.11 -15.50
CA PRO A 323 25.62 8.89 -15.14
C PRO A 323 26.50 7.65 -15.36
N PRO A 324 26.56 6.70 -14.39
CA PRO A 324 27.40 5.51 -14.50
C PRO A 324 27.00 4.65 -15.70
N GLN A 325 27.98 4.29 -16.53
CA GLN A 325 27.76 3.49 -17.73
C GLN A 325 27.82 1.98 -17.43
N PRO A 326 27.09 1.15 -18.21
CA PRO A 326 27.26 -0.30 -18.15
C PRO A 326 28.70 -0.70 -18.53
N PRO A 327 29.17 -1.89 -18.11
CA PRO A 327 30.39 -2.46 -18.66
C PRO A 327 30.33 -2.60 -20.19
N ALA A 328 31.50 -2.72 -20.82
CA ALA A 328 31.58 -2.99 -22.25
C ALA A 328 30.87 -4.31 -22.60
N ALA A 329 30.24 -4.34 -23.78
CA ALA A 329 29.56 -5.53 -24.28
C ALA A 329 30.52 -6.73 -24.33
N PHE A 330 29.97 -7.91 -24.00
CA PHE A 330 30.70 -9.16 -24.12
C PHE A 330 31.09 -9.37 -25.59
N LYS A 331 32.39 -9.44 -25.86
CA LYS A 331 32.92 -9.83 -27.17
C LYS A 331 33.28 -11.31 -27.11
N PRO A 332 32.50 -12.22 -27.73
CA PRO A 332 32.91 -13.61 -27.81
C PRO A 332 34.26 -13.67 -28.51
N LYS A 333 35.20 -14.44 -27.94
CA LYS A 333 36.39 -14.86 -28.69
C LYS A 333 35.89 -15.80 -29.78
N GLY A 334 36.13 -15.43 -31.03
CA GLY A 334 35.67 -16.16 -32.22
C GLY A 334 36.26 -17.54 -32.36
#